data_AF-A0A817PH21-F1
#
_entry.id   AF-A0A817PH21-F1
#
_cell.length_a   1.000
_cell.length_b   1.000
_cell.length_c   1.000
_cell.angle_alpha   90.00
_cell.angle_beta   90.00
_cell.angle_gamma   90.00
#
_symmetry.space_group_name_H-M   'P 1'
#
loop_
_entity.id
_entity.type
_entity.pdbx_description
1 polymer ?
#
loop_
_entity_poly.entity_id
_entity_poly.type
_entity_poly.pdbx_seq_one_letter_code
_entity_poly.pdbx_strand_id
1 'polypeptide(L)'
;MLNNQWISFGVISKSTPMAAYSFSSPSFYGWGQSTKQTFLNGSVQPGYDGYDGDIKENDIIELIINCETKIIQLINQRSTKRYEIPIDSSKCSFPWMLSVNLTNINDRVRIVT
;
A
#
# COMPACT_ATOMS: atom_id res chain seq x y z
N MET A 1 -12.86 21.30 -7.50
CA MET A 1 -11.58 20.87 -6.92
C MET A 1 -11.52 19.36 -7.05
N LEU A 2 -10.50 18.81 -7.71
CA LEU A 2 -10.39 17.36 -7.90
C LEU A 2 -10.06 16.71 -6.56
N ASN A 3 -10.99 15.88 -6.06
CA ASN A 3 -10.82 15.08 -4.85
C ASN A 3 -9.62 14.13 -5.03
N ASN A 4 -8.46 14.49 -4.47
CA ASN A 4 -7.32 13.59 -4.35
C ASN A 4 -7.61 12.62 -3.20
N GLN A 5 -8.40 11.58 -3.49
CA GLN A 5 -8.61 10.47 -2.57
C GLN A 5 -7.30 9.69 -2.42
N TRP A 6 -6.56 9.92 -1.33
CA TRP A 6 -5.21 9.38 -1.10
C TRP A 6 -5.22 8.47 0.13
N ILE A 7 -5.98 7.39 0.07
CA ILE A 7 -5.69 6.23 0.92
C ILE A 7 -4.47 5.53 0.33
N SER A 8 -3.42 5.32 1.13
CA SER A 8 -2.32 4.42 0.77
C SER A 8 -2.12 3.37 1.84
N PHE A 9 -1.80 2.15 1.43
CA PHE A 9 -1.56 1.06 2.37
C PHE A 9 -0.56 0.05 1.83
N GLY A 10 0.09 -0.65 2.75
CA GLY A 10 1.10 -1.65 2.45
C GLY A 10 1.93 -1.95 3.69
N VAL A 11 3.22 -2.16 3.50
CA VAL A 11 4.14 -2.45 4.60
C VAL A 11 5.28 -1.45 4.67
N ILE A 12 5.78 -1.26 5.88
CA ILE A 12 6.95 -0.46 6.19
C ILE A 12 7.79 -1.17 7.25
N SER A 13 9.10 -0.91 7.30
CA SER A 13 9.93 -1.45 8.37
C SER A 13 9.49 -0.90 9.73
N LYS A 14 9.38 -1.78 10.73
CA LYS A 14 9.02 -1.41 12.11
C LYS A 14 9.99 -0.40 12.74
N SER A 15 11.24 -0.38 12.28
CA SER A 15 12.27 0.58 12.68
C SER A 15 12.06 1.99 12.11
N THR A 16 11.17 2.16 11.13
CA THR A 16 10.91 3.46 10.51
C THR A 16 9.99 4.29 11.40
N PRO A 17 10.36 5.54 11.73
CA PRO A 17 9.48 6.44 12.48
C PRO A 17 8.16 6.68 11.72
N MET A 18 7.04 6.56 12.44
CA MET A 18 5.73 6.82 11.85
C MET A 18 5.53 8.33 11.69
N ALA A 19 5.33 8.77 10.46
CA ALA A 19 5.13 10.18 10.09
C ALA A 19 3.92 10.31 9.15
N ALA A 20 3.37 11.53 9.04
CA ALA A 20 2.18 11.82 8.22
C ALA A 20 2.34 11.44 6.73
N TYR A 21 3.59 11.32 6.25
CA TYR A 21 3.94 10.94 4.89
C TYR A 21 4.81 9.68 4.87
N SER A 22 4.52 8.71 5.74
CA SER A 22 5.28 7.45 5.83
C SER A 22 5.41 6.71 4.50
N PHE A 23 4.46 6.93 3.58
CA PHE A 23 4.47 6.37 2.23
C PHE A 23 5.63 6.84 1.34
N SER A 24 6.32 7.94 1.68
CA SER A 24 7.53 8.40 0.97
C SER A 24 8.83 7.87 1.59
N SER A 25 8.75 7.08 2.67
CA SER A 25 9.91 6.45 3.27
C SER A 25 10.56 5.45 2.30
N PRO A 26 11.91 5.39 2.21
CA PRO A 26 12.61 4.34 1.48
C PRO A 26 12.22 2.91 1.87
N SER A 27 11.64 2.72 3.05
CA SER A 27 11.18 1.42 3.56
C SER A 27 9.71 1.13 3.27
N PHE A 28 8.95 2.02 2.64
CA PHE A 28 7.54 1.80 2.34
C PHE A 28 7.34 1.10 0.99
N TYR A 29 6.50 0.07 1.00
CA TYR A 29 6.04 -0.67 -0.17
C TYR A 29 4.53 -0.84 -0.09
N GLY A 30 3.80 -0.50 -1.15
CA GLY A 30 2.34 -0.59 -1.12
C GLY A 30 1.66 0.05 -2.32
N TRP A 31 0.36 0.31 -2.16
CA TRP A 31 -0.50 0.88 -3.20
C TRP A 31 -1.24 2.11 -2.69
N GLY A 32 -1.54 3.02 -3.61
CA GLY A 32 -2.45 4.15 -3.41
C GLY A 32 -3.78 3.91 -4.13
N GLN A 33 -4.88 4.37 -3.53
CA GLN A 33 -6.24 4.19 -4.04
C GLN A 33 -6.43 4.83 -5.43
N SER A 34 -5.92 6.04 -5.65
CA SER A 34 -6.13 6.79 -6.89
C SER A 34 -4.80 7.04 -7.60
N THR A 35 -4.82 7.10 -8.93
CA THR A 35 -3.69 7.41 -9.85
C THR A 35 -2.68 6.30 -10.16
N LYS A 36 -3.08 5.02 -10.04
CA LYS A 36 -2.22 3.86 -10.38
C LYS A 36 -0.91 3.83 -9.60
N GLN A 37 -0.88 4.44 -8.40
CA GLN A 37 0.33 4.59 -7.62
C GLN A 37 0.67 3.30 -6.91
N THR A 38 1.71 2.64 -7.38
CA THR A 38 2.41 1.62 -6.60
C THR A 38 3.63 2.30 -5.99
N PHE A 39 3.81 2.17 -4.68
CA PHE A 39 4.99 2.67 -3.99
C PHE A 39 6.00 1.53 -3.87
N LEU A 40 7.17 1.71 -4.47
CA LEU A 40 8.33 0.84 -4.28
C LEU A 40 9.38 1.70 -3.61
N ASN A 41 9.94 1.29 -2.47
CA ASN A 41 10.93 2.06 -1.71
C ASN A 41 10.57 3.54 -1.50
N GLY A 42 9.30 3.83 -1.22
CA GLY A 42 8.80 5.21 -1.05
C GLY A 42 8.66 6.03 -2.33
N SER A 43 9.06 5.47 -3.47
CA SER A 43 8.96 6.10 -4.78
C SER A 43 7.71 5.62 -5.51
N VAL A 44 6.97 6.54 -6.11
CA VAL A 44 5.79 6.22 -6.92
C VAL A 44 6.23 5.62 -8.25
N GLN A 45 5.66 4.46 -8.59
CA GLN A 45 5.82 3.73 -9.85
C GLN A 45 4.43 3.54 -10.48
N PRO A 46 3.96 4.51 -11.29
CA PRO A 46 2.61 4.45 -11.85
C PRO A 46 2.43 3.23 -12.76
N GLY A 47 1.38 2.44 -12.52
CA GLY A 47 1.07 1.30 -13.38
C GLY A 47 1.99 0.09 -13.19
N TYR A 48 2.80 0.06 -12.13
CA TYR A 48 3.69 -1.07 -11.85
C TYR A 48 2.90 -2.39 -11.81
N ASP A 49 3.41 -3.38 -12.54
CA ASP A 49 2.80 -4.71 -12.68
C ASP A 49 1.32 -4.68 -13.10
N GLY A 50 0.94 -3.69 -13.92
CA GLY A 50 -0.42 -3.55 -14.41
C GLY A 50 -1.42 -2.97 -13.39
N TYR A 51 -0.95 -2.48 -12.23
CA TYR A 51 -1.82 -1.83 -11.25
C TYR A 51 -2.55 -0.63 -11.86
N ASP A 52 -3.88 -0.67 -11.87
CA ASP A 52 -4.69 0.37 -12.51
C ASP A 52 -5.45 1.28 -11.55
N GLY A 53 -5.18 1.16 -10.23
CA GLY A 53 -5.78 2.04 -9.22
C GLY A 53 -7.29 1.86 -9.13
N ASP A 54 -7.76 0.61 -9.21
CA ASP A 54 -9.19 0.29 -9.29
C ASP A 54 -9.89 0.22 -7.92
N ILE A 55 -9.24 0.68 -6.85
CA ILE A 55 -9.81 0.70 -5.50
C ILE A 55 -10.89 1.79 -5.40
N LYS A 56 -12.07 1.40 -4.91
CA LYS A 56 -13.22 2.29 -4.70
C LYS A 56 -13.67 2.25 -3.24
N GLU A 57 -14.46 3.26 -2.87
CA GLU A 57 -15.13 3.29 -1.57
C GLU A 57 -15.95 2.02 -1.35
N ASN A 58 -15.91 1.48 -0.13
CA ASN A 58 -16.53 0.22 0.29
C ASN A 58 -15.96 -1.05 -0.36
N ASP A 59 -14.85 -0.97 -1.10
CA ASP A 59 -14.14 -2.18 -1.54
C ASP A 59 -13.55 -2.94 -0.33
N ILE A 60 -13.61 -4.26 -0.41
CA ILE A 60 -12.87 -5.15 0.48
C ILE A 60 -11.55 -5.49 -0.21
N ILE A 61 -10.44 -5.13 0.43
CA ILE A 61 -9.10 -5.42 -0.04
C ILE A 61 -8.48 -6.47 0.87
N GLU A 62 -7.97 -7.55 0.28
CA GLU A 62 -7.11 -8.51 0.97
C GLU A 62 -5.66 -8.10 0.76
N LEU A 63 -4.94 -7.88 1.86
CA LEU A 63 -3.50 -7.69 1.85
C LEU A 63 -2.85 -8.94 2.45
N ILE A 64 -2.11 -9.67 1.62
CA ILE A 64 -1.36 -10.86 2.03
C ILE A 64 0.10 -10.45 2.17
N ILE A 65 0.69 -10.71 3.34
CA ILE A 65 2.10 -10.41 3.63
C ILE A 65 2.84 -11.74 3.78
N ASN A 66 3.61 -12.13 2.76
CA ASN A 66 4.43 -13.33 2.81
C ASN A 66 5.86 -12.95 3.22
N CYS A 67 6.18 -13.17 4.51
CA CYS A 67 7.50 -12.87 5.07
C CYS A 67 8.61 -13.80 4.58
N GLU A 68 8.28 -15.02 4.14
CA GLU A 68 9.26 -16.00 3.66
C GLU A 68 9.75 -15.66 2.25
N THR A 69 8.81 -15.44 1.33
CA THR A 69 9.12 -15.07 -0.06
C THR A 69 9.34 -13.57 -0.23
N LYS A 70 9.09 -12.79 0.82
CA LYS A 70 9.23 -11.33 0.88
C LYS A 70 8.38 -10.61 -0.17
N ILE A 71 7.14 -11.03 -0.31
CA ILE A 71 6.17 -10.47 -1.25
C ILE A 71 4.97 -9.95 -0.45
N ILE A 72 4.47 -8.78 -0.82
CA ILE A 72 3.12 -8.36 -0.46
C ILE A 72 2.21 -8.49 -1.67
N GLN A 73 0.97 -8.88 -1.43
CA GLN A 73 -0.03 -9.07 -2.47
C GLN A 73 -1.31 -8.34 -2.10
N LEU A 74 -1.90 -7.66 -3.08
CA LEU A 74 -3.20 -7.03 -3.00
C LEU A 74 -4.20 -7.82 -3.83
N ILE A 75 -5.37 -8.12 -3.25
CA ILE A 75 -6.53 -8.61 -3.99
C ILE A 75 -7.70 -7.66 -3.73
N ASN A 76 -8.29 -7.11 -4.79
CA ASN A 76 -9.56 -6.39 -4.68
C ASN A 76 -10.71 -7.38 -4.92
N GLN A 77 -11.51 -7.67 -3.90
CA GLN A 77 -12.58 -8.66 -4.01
C GLN A 77 -13.64 -8.29 -5.06
N ARG A 78 -13.92 -6.99 -5.27
CA ARG A 78 -14.91 -6.53 -6.24
C ARG A 78 -14.43 -6.75 -7.67
N SER A 79 -13.18 -6.39 -7.99
CA SER A 79 -12.65 -6.50 -9.35
C SER A 79 -11.98 -7.84 -9.64
N THR A 80 -11.75 -8.66 -8.60
CA THR A 80 -10.99 -9.92 -8.64
C THR A 80 -9.54 -9.78 -9.09
N LYS A 81 -9.04 -8.54 -9.21
CA LYS A 81 -7.66 -8.28 -9.63
C LYS A 81 -6.70 -8.53 -8.49
N ARG A 82 -5.52 -9.00 -8.87
CA ARG A 82 -4.41 -9.38 -8.01
C ARG A 82 -3.17 -8.61 -8.45
N TYR A 83 -2.45 -8.04 -7.49
CA TYR A 83 -1.19 -7.34 -7.73
C TYR A 83 -0.16 -7.78 -6.70
N GLU A 84 1.10 -7.83 -7.10
CA GLU A 84 2.20 -8.24 -6.22
C GLU A 84 3.31 -7.19 -6.20
N ILE A 85 3.96 -7.06 -5.05
CA ILE A 85 5.18 -6.26 -4.91
C ILE A 85 6.23 -7.13 -4.20
N PRO A 86 7.36 -7.45 -4.86
CA PRO A 86 8.52 -8.00 -4.17
C PRO A 86 9.20 -6.91 -3.33
N ILE A 87 9.59 -7.26 -2.10
CA ILE A 87 10.20 -6.32 -1.15
C ILE A 87 11.71 -6.49 -1.13
N ASP A 88 12.43 -5.43 -1.49
CA ASP A 88 13.87 -5.35 -1.29
C ASP A 88 14.17 -5.14 0.21
N SER A 89 14.66 -6.20 0.86
CA SER A 89 15.00 -6.17 2.29
C SER A 89 16.15 -5.24 2.64
N SER A 90 16.96 -4.81 1.66
CA SER A 90 17.99 -3.79 1.89
C SER A 90 17.39 -2.40 2.10
N LYS A 91 16.16 -2.18 1.62
CA LYS A 91 15.39 -0.94 1.75
C LYS A 91 14.32 -1.03 2.84
N CYS A 92 13.66 -2.18 2.96
CA CYS A 92 12.64 -2.46 3.95
C CYS A 92 13.02 -3.69 4.80
N SER A 93 13.80 -3.47 5.84
CA SER A 93 14.20 -4.52 6.79
C SER A 93 13.01 -5.06 7.59
N PHE A 94 13.00 -6.38 7.83
CA PHE A 94 12.08 -7.04 8.76
C PHE A 94 12.46 -6.70 10.23
N PRO A 95 11.52 -6.63 11.19
CA PRO A 95 10.08 -6.85 11.06
C PRO A 95 9.34 -5.74 10.31
N TRP A 96 8.29 -6.14 9.59
CA TRP A 96 7.38 -5.22 8.91
C TRP A 96 6.17 -4.91 9.77
N MET A 97 5.58 -3.73 9.54
CA MET A 97 4.30 -3.34 10.11
C MET A 97 3.35 -2.90 8.98
N LEU A 98 2.05 -3.14 9.20
CA LEU A 98 1.01 -2.58 8.34
C LEU A 98 1.07 -1.05 8.46
N SER A 99 1.12 -0.37 7.32
CA SER A 99 1.05 1.08 7.25
C SER A 99 -0.18 1.46 6.43
N VAL A 100 -1.05 2.29 7.00
CA VAL A 100 -2.23 2.85 6.33
C VAL A 100 -2.22 4.35 6.53
N ASN A 101 -2.18 5.11 5.43
CA ASN A 101 -2.26 6.56 5.44
C ASN A 101 -3.63 6.98 4.93
N LEU A 102 -4.33 7.79 5.72
CA LEU A 102 -5.65 8.35 5.43
C LEU A 102 -5.51 9.87 5.39
N THR A 103 -5.77 10.47 4.23
CA THR A 103 -5.46 11.90 4.00
C THR A 103 -6.68 12.80 4.10
N ASN A 104 -7.89 12.28 3.93
CA ASN A 104 -9.09 13.09 3.97
C ASN A 104 -9.77 13.04 5.34
N ILE A 105 -10.44 14.14 5.65
CA ILE A 105 -11.31 14.22 6.82
C ILE A 105 -12.43 13.20 6.63
N ASN A 106 -12.66 12.36 7.64
CA ASN A 106 -13.61 11.26 7.65
C ASN A 106 -13.24 10.01 6.86
N ASP A 107 -12.01 9.90 6.34
CA ASP A 107 -11.51 8.61 5.86
C ASP A 107 -11.57 7.58 7.00
N ARG A 108 -12.07 6.38 6.67
CA ARG A 108 -12.22 5.28 7.62
C ARG A 108 -11.80 4.00 6.94
N VAL A 109 -11.05 3.19 7.69
CA VAL A 109 -10.76 1.80 7.34
C VAL A 109 -11.18 0.92 8.49
N ARG A 110 -11.64 -0.29 8.16
CA ARG A 110 -11.84 -1.35 9.14
C ARG A 110 -10.87 -2.47 8.81
N ILE A 111 -9.95 -2.75 9.73
CA ILE A 111 -9.06 -3.89 9.62
C ILE A 111 -9.79 -5.10 10.16
N VAL A 112 -9.81 -6.18 9.39
CA VAL A 112 -10.34 -7.49 9.77
C VAL A 112 -9.20 -8.48 9.58
N THR A 113 -8.88 -9.25 10.62
CA THR A 113 -7.77 -10.21 10.66
C THR A 113 -8.28 -11.61 10.88
#